data_AF-A0A960D1K0-F1
#
_entry.id   AF-A0A960D1K0-F1
#
_cell.length_a   1.000
_cell.length_b   1.000
_cell.length_c   1.000
_cell.angle_alpha   90.00
_cell.angle_beta   90.00
_cell.angle_gamma   90.00
#
_symmetry.space_group_name_H-M   'P 1'
#
loop_
_entity.id
_entity.type
_entity.pdbx_description
1 polymer ?
#
loop_
_entity_poly.entity_id
_entity_poly.type
_entity_poly.pdbx_seq_one_letter_code
_entity_poly.pdbx_strand_id
1 'polypeptide(L)'
;HQVNIEYLARVVFERDGHGTTTAYPDTCVGTDSHTTMVNGLGVLGWGVGGIEAEAAMLGQPVSMLIPRVVGFKLTGEIKPGVTATDVVLTVTDMLRKHGVVGKFVEFYGKGVAEVPLANRATLGNMSPEFGSTAAMFPIDEETISYLRLTGRSDEQLALVEAYAKAQGMWHDP
;
A
#
# COMPACT_ATOMS: atom_id res chain seq x y z
N HIS A 1 0.21 9.67 8.99
CA HIS A 1 -0.27 8.67 8.02
C HIS A 1 -1.59 9.05 7.32
N GLN A 2 -2.67 9.51 8.00
CA GLN A 2 -3.95 9.87 7.33
C GLN A 2 -3.80 10.92 6.21
N VAL A 3 -3.18 12.06 6.52
CA VAL A 3 -2.88 13.11 5.53
C VAL A 3 -2.02 12.59 4.38
N ASN A 4 -1.25 11.51 4.58
CA ASN A 4 -0.46 10.92 3.51
C ASN A 4 -1.39 10.30 2.47
N ILE A 5 -2.27 9.38 2.87
CA ILE A 5 -3.21 8.73 1.94
C ILE A 5 -4.25 9.72 1.38
N GLU A 6 -4.63 10.73 2.15
CA GLU A 6 -5.62 11.74 1.75
C GLU A 6 -5.04 12.93 1.00
N TYR A 7 -3.72 13.10 0.89
CA TYR A 7 -3.16 14.25 0.17
C TYR A 7 -1.80 14.01 -0.48
N LEU A 8 -0.82 13.46 0.26
CA LEU A 8 0.58 13.42 -0.19
C LEU A 8 0.88 12.27 -1.16
N ALA A 9 0.30 11.10 -0.93
CA ALA A 9 0.51 9.90 -1.73
C ALA A 9 -0.06 10.09 -3.13
N ARG A 10 0.76 9.76 -4.14
CA ARG A 10 0.43 9.96 -5.56
C ARG A 10 0.09 8.66 -6.27
N VAL A 11 0.48 7.52 -5.71
CA VAL A 11 0.41 6.16 -6.29
C VAL A 11 1.33 5.99 -7.50
N VAL A 12 1.32 6.94 -8.44
CA VAL A 12 2.25 7.05 -9.56
C VAL A 12 2.78 8.48 -9.60
N PHE A 13 4.10 8.61 -9.72
CA PHE A 13 4.79 9.88 -9.95
C PHE A 13 5.12 10.07 -11.42
N GLU A 14 5.12 11.32 -11.86
CA GLU A 14 5.74 11.76 -13.11
C GLU A 14 7.00 12.56 -12.80
N ARG A 15 8.02 12.38 -13.63
CA ARG A 15 9.24 13.17 -13.58
C ARG A 15 9.69 13.48 -15.00
N ASP A 16 9.84 14.78 -15.27
CA ASP A 16 10.41 15.27 -16.50
C ASP A 16 11.94 15.12 -16.46
N GLY A 17 12.52 14.49 -17.48
CA GLY A 17 13.96 14.33 -17.60
C GLY A 17 14.39 13.89 -18.99
N HIS A 18 15.54 14.37 -19.45
CA HIS A 18 16.14 13.94 -20.72
C HIS A 18 15.21 14.07 -21.96
N GLY A 19 14.31 15.06 -21.95
CA GLY A 19 13.36 15.30 -23.05
C GLY A 19 12.15 14.37 -23.07
N THR A 20 11.95 13.55 -22.02
CA THR A 20 10.81 12.63 -21.88
C THR A 20 10.23 12.69 -20.47
N THR A 21 8.90 12.64 -20.35
CA THR A 21 8.24 12.45 -19.04
C THR A 21 8.25 10.97 -18.70
N THR A 22 8.80 10.63 -17.53
CA THR A 22 8.85 9.24 -17.03
C THR A 22 7.87 9.06 -15.87
N ALA A 23 6.96 8.12 -16.01
CA ALA A 23 6.09 7.67 -14.91
C ALA A 23 6.75 6.51 -14.14
N TYR A 24 6.59 6.48 -12.81
CA TYR A 24 7.11 5.43 -11.94
C TYR A 24 6.25 5.30 -10.67
N PRO A 25 6.25 4.15 -9.97
CA PRO A 25 5.37 3.95 -8.84
C PRO A 25 5.83 4.79 -7.65
N ASP A 26 4.87 5.23 -6.86
CA ASP A 26 5.14 5.87 -5.58
C ASP A 26 5.69 4.85 -4.58
N THR A 27 6.76 5.23 -3.89
CA THR A 27 7.34 4.48 -2.78
C THR A 27 7.81 5.46 -1.73
N CYS A 28 7.65 5.14 -0.44
CA CYS A 28 8.10 6.04 0.62
C CYS A 28 8.72 5.31 1.81
N VAL A 29 9.67 5.96 2.45
CA VAL A 29 10.11 5.60 3.80
C VAL A 29 9.89 6.79 4.71
N GLY A 30 9.51 6.54 5.95
CA GLY A 30 9.20 7.60 6.91
C GLY A 30 9.77 7.29 8.28
N THR A 31 10.04 8.32 9.07
CA THR A 31 10.48 8.18 10.47
C THR A 31 9.33 7.87 11.43
N ASP A 32 8.35 7.10 10.95
CA ASP A 32 7.10 6.74 11.62
C ASP A 32 6.81 5.26 11.30
N SER A 33 6.59 4.43 12.33
CA SER A 33 6.35 2.99 12.15
C SER A 33 5.11 2.70 11.31
N HIS A 34 4.12 3.60 11.37
CA HIS A 34 2.83 3.48 10.70
C HIS A 34 2.82 4.12 9.30
N THR A 35 3.99 4.47 8.76
CA THR A 35 4.17 4.81 7.32
C THR A 35 3.56 3.73 6.42
N THR A 36 3.54 2.48 6.87
CA THR A 36 2.90 1.31 6.25
C THR A 36 1.42 1.48 5.92
N MET A 37 0.70 2.45 6.51
CA MET A 37 -0.69 2.76 6.13
C MET A 37 -0.88 3.00 4.63
N VAL A 38 0.14 3.57 3.96
CA VAL A 38 0.08 3.87 2.51
C VAL A 38 0.02 2.60 1.65
N ASN A 39 0.39 1.44 2.21
CA ASN A 39 0.36 0.17 1.51
C ASN A 39 -1.06 -0.26 1.13
N GLY A 40 -2.08 0.25 1.84
CA GLY A 40 -3.48 0.07 1.48
C GLY A 40 -3.90 0.75 0.17
N LEU A 41 -3.11 1.73 -0.30
CA LEU A 41 -3.34 2.50 -1.53
C LEU A 41 -2.49 1.99 -2.71
N GLY A 42 -1.79 0.87 -2.55
CA GLY A 42 -0.85 0.39 -3.57
C GLY A 42 0.49 1.14 -3.60
N VAL A 43 0.84 1.86 -2.54
CA VAL A 43 2.15 2.52 -2.37
C VAL A 43 3.04 1.67 -1.48
N LEU A 44 4.22 1.28 -1.96
CA LEU A 44 5.16 0.52 -1.12
C LEU A 44 5.89 1.48 -0.17
N GLY A 45 5.69 1.30 1.13
CA GLY A 45 6.38 2.11 2.12
C GLY A 45 6.33 1.58 3.54
N TRP A 46 7.34 1.95 4.33
CA TRP A 46 7.52 1.44 5.69
C TRP A 46 8.32 2.42 6.56
N GLY A 47 8.29 2.17 7.87
CA GLY A 47 9.03 2.97 8.85
C GLY A 47 10.53 2.66 8.87
N VAL A 48 11.36 3.70 8.94
CA VAL A 48 12.82 3.60 9.10
C VAL A 48 13.32 4.52 10.23
N GLY A 49 14.57 4.37 10.63
CA GLY A 49 15.21 5.30 11.57
C GLY A 49 15.48 6.67 10.95
N GLY A 50 15.73 7.67 11.80
CA GLY A 50 16.00 9.04 11.36
C GLY A 50 17.25 9.16 10.48
N ILE A 51 18.29 8.37 10.76
CA ILE A 51 19.54 8.36 9.99
C ILE A 51 19.31 7.80 8.59
N GLU A 52 18.55 6.71 8.48
CA GLU A 52 18.18 6.13 7.18
C GLU A 52 17.33 7.09 6.35
N ALA A 53 16.39 7.79 6.99
CA ALA A 53 15.57 8.81 6.32
C ALA A 53 16.42 9.99 5.83
N GLU A 54 17.36 10.49 6.65
CA GLU A 54 18.29 11.56 6.25
C GLU A 54 19.19 11.12 5.08
N ALA A 55 19.73 9.90 5.15
CA ALA A 55 20.54 9.34 4.06
C ALA A 55 19.73 9.25 2.76
N ALA A 56 18.47 8.82 2.82
CA ALA A 56 17.58 8.78 1.66
C ALA A 56 17.33 10.17 1.06
N MET A 57 17.17 11.20 1.90
CA MET A 57 17.06 12.60 1.45
C MET A 57 18.33 13.11 0.76
N LEU A 58 19.50 12.57 1.14
CA LEU A 58 20.79 12.86 0.50
C LEU A 58 21.06 11.99 -0.74
N GLY A 59 20.05 11.25 -1.22
CA GLY A 59 20.14 10.41 -2.42
C GLY A 59 20.77 9.04 -2.20
N GLN A 60 20.97 8.62 -0.95
CA GLN A 60 21.43 7.26 -0.66
C GLN A 60 20.26 6.27 -0.77
N PRO A 61 20.43 5.13 -1.45
CA PRO A 61 19.41 4.10 -1.47
C PRO A 61 19.24 3.45 -0.08
N VAL A 62 18.01 3.07 0.26
CA VAL A 62 17.71 2.30 1.47
C VAL A 62 18.17 0.86 1.26
N SER A 63 19.11 0.39 2.07
CA SER A 63 19.59 -0.99 2.02
C SER A 63 18.64 -1.93 2.76
N MET A 64 18.18 -2.99 2.10
CA MET A 64 17.38 -4.05 2.72
C MET A 64 17.73 -5.41 2.13
N LEU A 65 17.56 -6.46 2.93
CA LEU A 65 17.57 -7.83 2.40
C LEU A 65 16.35 -8.03 1.51
N ILE A 66 16.48 -8.83 0.45
CA ILE A 66 15.33 -9.23 -0.39
C ILE A 66 14.33 -9.95 0.52
N PRO A 67 13.14 -9.36 0.76
CA PRO A 67 12.21 -9.90 1.73
C PRO A 67 11.50 -11.12 1.15
N ARG A 68 11.14 -12.07 2.01
CA ARG A 68 10.14 -13.08 1.62
C ARG A 68 8.77 -12.41 1.57
N VAL A 69 7.94 -12.82 0.62
CA VAL A 69 6.57 -12.33 0.48
C VAL A 69 5.60 -13.43 0.92
N VAL A 70 4.70 -13.10 1.85
CA VAL A 70 3.61 -13.96 2.30
C VAL A 70 2.33 -13.48 1.63
N GLY A 71 1.80 -14.28 0.69
CA GLY A 71 0.52 -13.99 0.06
C GLY A 71 -0.64 -14.28 1.01
N PHE A 72 -1.46 -13.28 1.32
CA PHE A 72 -2.68 -13.41 2.11
C PHE A 72 -3.90 -13.43 1.19
N LYS A 73 -4.48 -14.61 0.95
CA LYS A 73 -5.60 -14.77 0.02
C LYS A 73 -6.92 -14.39 0.69
N LEU A 74 -7.60 -13.38 0.16
CA LEU A 74 -8.97 -13.01 0.52
C LEU A 74 -9.96 -13.69 -0.42
N THR A 75 -10.93 -14.39 0.16
CA THR A 75 -11.97 -15.12 -0.57
C THR A 75 -13.32 -14.97 0.12
N GLY A 76 -14.39 -15.03 -0.66
CA GLY A 76 -15.75 -14.86 -0.17
C GLY A 76 -16.11 -13.40 0.04
N GLU A 77 -17.17 -13.17 0.81
CA GLU A 77 -17.78 -11.86 1.03
C GLU A 77 -17.90 -11.57 2.54
N ILE A 78 -17.90 -10.29 2.91
CA ILE A 78 -18.11 -9.86 4.30
C ILE A 78 -19.59 -10.07 4.65
N LYS A 79 -19.87 -10.88 5.68
CA LYS A 79 -21.24 -11.19 6.09
C LYS A 79 -21.92 -9.98 6.75
N PRO A 80 -23.25 -9.85 6.65
CA PRO A 80 -24.00 -8.83 7.37
C PRO A 80 -23.70 -8.86 8.88
N GLY A 81 -23.46 -7.69 9.47
CA GLY A 81 -23.12 -7.53 10.88
C GLY A 81 -21.64 -7.70 11.22
N VAL A 82 -20.79 -8.12 10.28
CA VAL A 82 -19.33 -8.09 10.45
C VAL A 82 -18.83 -6.66 10.22
N THR A 83 -18.06 -6.14 11.17
CA THR A 83 -17.49 -4.79 11.11
C THR A 83 -16.10 -4.78 10.48
N ALA A 84 -15.64 -3.60 10.06
CA ALA A 84 -14.26 -3.39 9.62
C ALA A 84 -13.25 -3.87 10.68
N THR A 85 -13.51 -3.57 11.96
CA THR A 85 -12.68 -3.98 13.08
C THR A 85 -12.57 -5.49 13.19
N ASP A 86 -13.67 -6.22 13.00
CA ASP A 86 -13.66 -7.69 13.06
C ASP A 86 -12.74 -8.28 11.98
N VAL A 87 -12.80 -7.75 10.76
CA VAL A 87 -11.94 -8.17 9.65
C VAL A 87 -10.47 -7.89 9.98
N VAL A 88 -10.16 -6.65 10.37
CA VAL A 88 -8.80 -6.20 10.67
C VAL A 88 -8.16 -7.02 11.79
N LEU A 89 -8.88 -7.23 12.91
CA LEU A 89 -8.38 -7.98 14.06
C LEU A 89 -8.21 -9.46 13.74
N THR A 90 -9.10 -10.05 12.93
CA THR A 90 -8.98 -11.44 12.50
C THR A 90 -7.75 -11.66 11.64
N VAL A 91 -7.53 -10.80 10.63
CA VAL A 91 -6.35 -10.87 9.76
C VAL A 91 -5.06 -10.67 10.56
N THR A 92 -5.05 -9.70 11.47
CA THR A 92 -3.91 -9.43 12.38
C THR A 92 -3.56 -10.67 13.20
N ASP A 93 -4.55 -11.29 13.85
CA ASP A 93 -4.34 -12.50 14.66
C ASP A 93 -3.80 -13.67 13.82
N MET A 94 -4.33 -13.86 12.61
CA MET A 94 -3.85 -14.88 11.67
C MET A 94 -2.39 -14.65 11.25
N LEU A 95 -2.04 -13.42 10.86
CA LEU A 95 -0.67 -13.06 10.45
C LEU A 95 0.32 -13.20 11.60
N ARG A 96 -0.08 -12.80 12.82
CA ARG A 96 0.73 -12.96 14.02
C ARG A 96 1.00 -14.43 14.32
N LYS A 97 -0.01 -15.30 14.24
CA LYS A 97 0.13 -16.75 14.41
C LYS A 97 1.00 -17.40 13.33
N HIS A 98 0.92 -16.91 12.08
CA HIS A 98 1.74 -17.41 10.98
C HIS A 98 3.22 -17.00 11.09
N GLY A 99 3.52 -15.86 11.72
CA GLY A 99 4.88 -15.36 11.91
C GLY A 99 5.43 -14.67 10.66
N VAL A 100 5.10 -13.39 10.50
CA VAL A 100 5.49 -12.57 9.34
C VAL A 100 6.59 -11.54 9.64
N VAL A 101 7.31 -11.72 10.74
CA VAL A 101 8.41 -10.83 11.14
C VAL A 101 9.46 -10.69 10.05
N GLY A 102 9.72 -9.44 9.62
CA GLY A 102 10.71 -9.11 8.58
C GLY A 102 10.34 -9.58 7.17
N LYS A 103 9.08 -9.94 6.94
CA LYS A 103 8.54 -10.33 5.63
C LYS A 103 7.63 -9.23 5.09
N PHE A 104 7.37 -9.28 3.79
CA PHE A 104 6.26 -8.55 3.19
C PHE A 104 5.01 -9.42 3.25
N VAL A 105 3.85 -8.78 3.44
CA VAL A 105 2.54 -9.40 3.27
C VAL A 105 1.93 -8.77 2.01
N GLU A 106 1.38 -9.59 1.13
CA GLU A 106 0.67 -9.12 -0.07
C GLU A 106 -0.74 -9.70 -0.09
N PHE A 107 -1.74 -8.83 -0.09
CA PHE A 107 -3.14 -9.23 -0.15
C PHE A 107 -3.55 -9.51 -1.59
N TYR A 108 -4.19 -10.65 -1.84
CA TYR A 108 -4.62 -11.03 -3.19
C TYR A 108 -5.91 -11.85 -3.17
N GLY A 109 -6.47 -12.07 -4.35
CA GLY A 109 -7.68 -12.87 -4.56
C GLY A 109 -8.95 -12.04 -4.60
N LYS A 110 -10.05 -12.67 -5.02
CA LYS A 110 -11.31 -12.00 -5.36
C LYS A 110 -11.90 -11.14 -4.24
N GLY A 111 -11.65 -11.51 -2.98
CA GLY A 111 -12.16 -10.76 -1.84
C GLY A 111 -11.50 -9.41 -1.63
N VAL A 112 -10.38 -9.09 -2.31
CA VAL A 112 -9.70 -7.79 -2.20
C VAL A 112 -10.61 -6.65 -2.68
N ALA A 113 -11.30 -6.85 -3.80
CA ALA A 113 -12.21 -5.85 -4.38
C ALA A 113 -13.37 -5.48 -3.45
N GLU A 114 -13.76 -6.39 -2.55
CA GLU A 114 -14.84 -6.17 -1.57
C GLU A 114 -14.39 -5.42 -0.31
N VAL A 115 -13.09 -5.17 -0.14
CA VAL A 115 -12.55 -4.47 1.03
C VAL A 115 -12.43 -2.97 0.71
N PRO A 116 -13.20 -2.10 1.39
CA PRO A 116 -13.11 -0.65 1.20
C PRO A 116 -11.70 -0.13 1.50
N LEU A 117 -11.26 0.93 0.84
CA LEU A 117 -9.88 1.39 0.97
C LEU A 117 -9.49 1.80 2.40
N ALA A 118 -10.43 2.35 3.17
CA ALA A 118 -10.21 2.67 4.59
C ALA A 118 -9.82 1.42 5.41
N ASN A 119 -10.39 0.26 5.09
CA ASN A 119 -10.07 -1.00 5.76
C ASN A 119 -8.71 -1.54 5.29
N ARG A 120 -8.39 -1.38 4.00
CA ARG A 120 -7.05 -1.70 3.46
C ARG A 120 -5.97 -0.88 4.15
N ALA A 121 -6.19 0.43 4.30
CA ALA A 121 -5.29 1.34 4.99
C ALA A 121 -5.15 0.96 6.47
N THR A 122 -6.25 0.54 7.13
CA THR A 122 -6.20 0.04 8.52
C THR A 122 -5.34 -1.22 8.63
N LEU A 123 -5.48 -2.18 7.70
CA LEU A 123 -4.66 -3.37 7.65
C LEU A 123 -3.17 -3.05 7.39
N GLY A 124 -2.89 -2.15 6.44
CA GLY A 124 -1.53 -1.66 6.17
C GLY A 124 -0.91 -1.00 7.41
N ASN A 125 -1.68 -0.13 8.07
CA ASN A 125 -1.28 0.55 9.30
C ASN A 125 -0.92 -0.44 10.40
N MET A 126 -1.60 -1.59 10.47
CA MET A 126 -1.34 -2.61 11.49
C MET A 126 -0.11 -3.50 11.25
N SER A 127 0.67 -3.22 10.19
CA SER A 127 1.90 -3.97 9.88
C SER A 127 2.86 -4.14 11.08
N PRO A 128 3.14 -3.09 11.88
CA PRO A 128 3.98 -3.23 13.06
C PRO A 128 3.42 -4.21 14.10
N GLU A 129 2.10 -4.29 14.26
CA GLU A 129 1.42 -5.12 15.26
C GLU A 129 1.49 -6.63 14.95
N PHE A 130 1.54 -7.02 13.67
CA PHE A 130 1.80 -8.40 13.25
C PHE A 130 3.25 -8.66 12.77
N GLY A 131 4.08 -7.62 12.76
CA GLY A 131 5.53 -7.68 12.61
C GLY A 131 6.07 -7.66 11.17
N SER A 132 5.21 -7.54 10.16
CA SER A 132 5.67 -7.44 8.78
C SER A 132 6.35 -6.09 8.51
N THR A 133 7.28 -6.06 7.57
CA THR A 133 7.88 -4.79 7.12
C THR A 133 6.89 -3.94 6.35
N ALA A 134 6.04 -4.56 5.53
CA ALA A 134 4.99 -3.91 4.75
C ALA A 134 3.82 -4.88 4.52
N ALA A 135 2.61 -4.37 4.38
CA ALA A 135 1.41 -5.15 4.10
C ALA A 135 0.61 -4.51 2.95
N MET A 136 0.85 -5.00 1.75
CA MET A 136 0.49 -4.36 0.49
C MET A 136 -0.84 -4.83 -0.08
N PHE A 137 -1.70 -3.88 -0.44
CA PHE A 137 -2.83 -4.11 -1.33
C PHE A 137 -2.47 -3.68 -2.75
N PRO A 138 -2.93 -4.40 -3.78
CA PRO A 138 -2.68 -4.00 -5.15
C PRO A 138 -3.54 -2.80 -5.57
N ILE A 139 -3.14 -2.14 -6.66
CA ILE A 139 -3.90 -1.03 -7.26
C ILE A 139 -5.09 -1.61 -8.04
N ASP A 140 -6.27 -1.06 -7.83
CA ASP A 140 -7.53 -1.49 -8.46
C ASP A 140 -8.57 -0.35 -8.55
N GLU A 141 -9.79 -0.69 -8.95
CA GLU A 141 -10.91 0.26 -9.09
C GLU A 141 -11.26 0.97 -7.77
N GLU A 142 -11.16 0.29 -6.63
CA GLU A 142 -11.38 0.89 -5.30
C GLU A 142 -10.29 1.92 -4.98
N THR A 143 -9.05 1.67 -5.43
CA THR A 143 -7.95 2.63 -5.34
C THR A 143 -8.27 3.91 -6.12
N ILE A 144 -8.73 3.79 -7.37
CA ILE A 144 -9.15 4.93 -8.20
C ILE A 144 -10.34 5.66 -7.58
N SER A 145 -11.33 4.91 -7.08
CA SER A 145 -12.51 5.46 -6.42
C SER A 145 -12.15 6.29 -5.19
N TYR A 146 -11.21 5.81 -4.37
CA TYR A 146 -10.74 6.55 -3.20
C TYR A 146 -9.93 7.80 -3.57
N LEU A 147 -9.03 7.72 -4.56
CA LEU A 147 -8.30 8.89 -5.04
C LEU A 147 -9.26 9.98 -5.55
N ARG A 148 -10.32 9.58 -6.28
CA ARG A 148 -11.38 10.49 -6.73
C ARG A 148 -12.12 11.12 -5.55
N LEU A 149 -12.54 10.31 -4.58
CA LEU A 149 -13.25 10.77 -3.37
C LEU A 149 -12.43 11.82 -2.60
N THR A 150 -11.12 11.64 -2.56
CA THR A 150 -10.18 12.53 -1.87
C THR A 150 -9.66 13.68 -2.74
N GLY A 151 -10.33 13.95 -3.88
CA GLY A 151 -10.14 15.15 -4.67
C GLY A 151 -8.94 15.14 -5.63
N ARG A 152 -8.41 13.97 -6.00
CA ARG A 152 -7.38 13.88 -7.06
C ARG A 152 -7.99 14.25 -8.41
N SER A 153 -7.17 14.86 -9.27
CA SER A 153 -7.59 15.25 -10.61
C SER A 153 -7.84 14.04 -11.50
N ASP A 154 -8.76 14.15 -12.47
CA ASP A 154 -9.03 13.10 -13.45
C ASP A 154 -7.78 12.71 -14.25
N GLU A 155 -6.87 13.66 -14.49
CA GLU A 155 -5.56 13.40 -15.12
C GLU A 155 -4.70 12.45 -14.28
N GLN A 156 -4.62 12.68 -12.96
CA GLN A 156 -3.87 11.79 -12.06
C GLN A 156 -4.53 10.40 -11.98
N LEU A 157 -5.86 10.33 -11.95
CA LEU A 157 -6.58 9.05 -11.95
C LEU A 157 -6.28 8.25 -13.23
N ALA A 158 -6.36 8.91 -14.39
CA ALA A 158 -6.07 8.29 -15.67
C ALA A 158 -4.61 7.81 -15.78
N LEU A 159 -3.66 8.60 -15.28
CA LEU A 159 -2.26 8.20 -15.19
C LEU A 159 -2.08 6.95 -14.34
N VAL A 160 -2.63 6.92 -13.12
CA VAL A 160 -2.49 5.80 -12.19
C VAL A 160 -3.06 4.52 -12.80
N GLU A 161 -4.25 4.58 -13.36
CA GLU A 161 -4.91 3.43 -13.99
C GLU A 161 -4.12 2.92 -15.22
N ALA A 162 -3.77 3.82 -16.15
CA ALA A 162 -3.06 3.44 -17.36
C ALA A 162 -1.67 2.86 -17.05
N TYR A 163 -0.94 3.48 -16.13
CA TYR A 163 0.37 3.00 -15.71
C TYR A 163 0.27 1.64 -15.01
N ALA A 164 -0.63 1.48 -14.04
CA ALA A 164 -0.79 0.23 -13.31
C ALA A 164 -1.17 -0.93 -14.24
N LYS A 165 -2.05 -0.70 -15.22
CA LYS A 165 -2.42 -1.70 -16.24
C LYS A 165 -1.23 -2.05 -17.14
N ALA A 166 -0.50 -1.05 -17.62
CA ALA A 166 0.65 -1.27 -18.51
C ALA A 166 1.80 -2.02 -17.82
N GLN A 167 2.01 -1.81 -16.52
CA GLN A 167 3.07 -2.46 -15.74
C GLN A 167 2.66 -3.80 -15.10
N GLY A 168 1.41 -4.25 -15.29
CA GLY A 168 0.91 -5.47 -14.65
C GLY A 168 0.75 -5.34 -13.12
N MET A 169 0.62 -4.11 -12.61
CA MET A 169 0.37 -3.80 -11.19
C MET A 169 -1.14 -3.68 -10.87
N TRP A 170 -1.97 -3.61 -11.89
CA TRP A 170 -3.43 -3.53 -11.76
C TRP A 170 -4.01 -4.89 -11.37
N HIS A 171 -4.84 -4.90 -10.33
CA HIS A 171 -5.59 -6.08 -9.93
C HIS A 171 -6.91 -6.17 -10.68
N ASP A 172 -7.05 -7.23 -11.48
CA ASP A 172 -8.27 -7.59 -12.22
C ASP A 172 -8.64 -9.06 -11.86
N PRO A 173 -9.45 -9.28 -10.80
CA PRO A 173 -9.70 -10.59 -10.19
C PRO A 173 -10.64 -11.58 -10.92
#